data_AF-A0A925QV34-F1
#
_entry.id   AF-A0A925QV34-F1
#
_cell.length_a   1.000
_cell.length_b   1.000
_cell.length_c   1.000
_cell.angle_alpha   90.00
_cell.angle_beta   90.00
_cell.angle_gamma   90.00
#
_symmetry.space_group_name_H-M   'P 1'
#
loop_
_entity.id
_entity.type
_entity.pdbx_description
1 polymer ?
#
loop_
_entity_poly.entity_id
_entity_poly.type
_entity_poly.pdbx_seq_one_letter_code
_entity_poly.pdbx_strand_id
1 'polypeptide(L)'
;MSHIQTYRLPDFAKVSTVHILKTGEMISSLDDYMKVQDRFDWVDQSQIIAAIFRLRRLTESPKKSVIAIYEETHAVKEYVNVDETFKPLVFC
;
A
#
# COMPACT_ATOMS: atom_id res chain seq x y z
N MET A 1 -12.82 19.28 36.27
CA MET A 1 -11.82 19.37 35.19
C MET A 1 -11.72 17.99 34.56
N SER A 2 -12.28 17.80 33.37
CA SER A 2 -12.27 16.50 32.68
C SER A 2 -10.89 16.25 32.07
N HIS A 3 -10.18 15.24 32.58
CA HIS A 3 -8.95 14.75 31.97
C HIS A 3 -9.28 14.15 30.60
N ILE A 4 -8.94 14.87 29.53
CA ILE A 4 -8.94 14.31 28.18
C ILE A 4 -7.79 13.31 28.12
N GLN A 5 -8.09 12.02 28.26
CA GLN A 5 -7.14 10.96 27.97
C GLN A 5 -6.90 10.95 26.46
N THR A 6 -5.73 11.44 26.03
CA THR A 6 -5.27 11.26 24.66
C THR A 6 -4.89 9.80 24.47
N TYR A 7 -5.81 9.01 23.93
CA TYR A 7 -5.51 7.65 23.49
C TYR A 7 -4.56 7.72 22.30
N ARG A 8 -3.26 7.52 22.54
CA ARG A 8 -2.32 7.18 21.46
C ARG A 8 -2.65 5.76 21.04
N LEU A 9 -3.39 5.62 19.95
CA LEU A 9 -3.53 4.34 19.26
C LEU A 9 -2.10 3.80 19.02
N PRO A 10 -1.83 2.51 19.27
CA PRO A 10 -0.53 1.93 18.95
C PRO A 10 -0.23 2.22 17.47
N ASP A 11 1.03 2.51 17.14
CA ASP A 11 1.47 2.70 15.76
C ASP A 11 1.12 1.42 14.98
N PHE A 12 -0.03 1.43 14.32
CA PHE A 12 -0.44 0.31 13.50
C PHE A 12 0.59 0.19 12.38
N ALA A 13 1.14 -1.01 12.24
CA ALA A 13 1.91 -1.46 11.11
C ALA A 13 1.46 -0.78 9.80
N LYS A 14 2.31 0.10 9.25
CA LYS A 14 1.98 0.89 8.06
C LYS A 14 2.03 -0.01 6.84
N VAL A 15 0.89 -0.22 6.19
CA VAL A 15 0.81 -0.93 4.91
C VAL A 15 0.20 0.03 3.89
N SER A 16 0.89 0.24 2.77
CA SER A 16 0.44 1.09 1.68
C SER A 16 0.30 0.31 0.38
N THR A 17 -0.77 0.57 -0.37
CA THR A 17 -0.92 0.07 -1.73
C THR A 17 -0.54 1.16 -2.72
N VAL A 18 0.28 0.84 -3.71
CA VAL A 18 0.71 1.75 -4.76
C VAL A 18 0.43 1.11 -6.11
N HIS A 19 -0.30 1.80 -6.96
CA HIS A 19 -0.56 1.41 -8.34
C HIS A 19 0.46 2.09 -9.24
N ILE A 20 1.12 1.33 -10.11
CA ILE A 20 2.20 1.80 -10.97
C ILE A 20 1.70 1.70 -12.40
N LEU A 21 1.47 2.85 -13.01
CA LEU A 21 1.02 2.93 -14.40
C LEU A 21 2.16 2.58 -15.37
N LYS A 22 1.82 2.19 -16.60
CA LYS A 22 2.78 1.97 -17.69
C LYS A 22 3.59 3.22 -18.06
N THR A 23 3.08 4.40 -17.74
CA THR A 23 3.81 5.68 -17.89
C THR A 23 4.91 5.85 -16.85
N GLY A 24 4.90 5.00 -15.82
CA GLY A 24 5.76 5.05 -14.66
C GLY A 24 5.24 5.92 -13.52
N GLU A 25 4.02 6.43 -13.64
CA GLU A 25 3.37 7.21 -12.59
C GLU A 25 2.92 6.30 -11.43
N MET A 26 3.18 6.77 -10.20
CA MET A 26 2.78 6.07 -8.98
C MET A 26 1.54 6.71 -8.37
N ILE A 27 0.45 5.95 -8.32
CA ILE A 27 -0.82 6.35 -7.74
C ILE A 27 -0.97 5.71 -6.36
N SER A 28 -1.09 6.56 -5.35
CA SER A 28 -1.32 6.17 -3.95
C SER A 28 -2.48 6.90 -3.30
N SER A 29 -3.05 7.91 -3.97
CA SER A 29 -4.27 8.60 -3.54
C SER A 29 -5.50 7.84 -4.04
N LEU A 30 -6.58 7.88 -3.26
CA LEU A 30 -7.86 7.30 -3.69
C LEU A 30 -8.44 8.05 -4.90
N ASP A 31 -8.36 9.38 -4.88
CA ASP A 31 -8.93 10.23 -5.93
C ASP A 31 -8.28 9.99 -7.30
N ASP A 32 -6.96 9.73 -7.33
CA ASP A 32 -6.27 9.42 -8.58
C ASP A 32 -6.50 7.97 -8.99
N TYR A 33 -6.61 7.05 -8.04
CA TYR A 33 -6.97 5.66 -8.33
C TYR A 33 -8.34 5.54 -9.01
N MET A 34 -9.34 6.29 -8.53
CA MET A 34 -10.67 6.30 -9.14
C MET A 34 -10.68 6.70 -10.62
N LYS A 35 -9.68 7.45 -11.09
CA LYS A 35 -9.56 7.87 -12.50
C LYS A 35 -8.98 6.79 -13.42
N VAL A 36 -8.38 5.74 -12.85
CA VAL A 36 -7.66 4.68 -13.58
C VAL A 36 -8.05 3.28 -13.13
N GLN A 37 -9.08 3.15 -12.29
CA GLN A 37 -9.48 1.91 -11.65
C GLN A 37 -9.73 0.80 -12.68
N ASP A 38 -10.34 1.14 -13.81
CA ASP A 38 -10.63 0.25 -14.95
C ASP A 38 -9.38 -0.47 -15.49
N ARG A 39 -8.20 0.15 -15.37
CA ARG A 39 -6.92 -0.43 -15.79
C ARG A 39 -6.43 -1.54 -14.86
N PHE A 40 -7.02 -1.64 -13.67
CA PHE A 40 -6.67 -2.60 -12.62
C PHE A 40 -7.81 -3.60 -12.33
N ASP A 41 -8.80 -3.72 -13.21
CA ASP A 41 -9.93 -4.67 -13.03
C ASP A 41 -9.49 -6.14 -12.98
N TRP A 42 -8.28 -6.46 -13.46
CA TRP A 42 -7.68 -7.80 -13.35
C TRP A 42 -7.19 -8.13 -11.93
N VAL A 43 -7.12 -7.14 -11.03
CA VAL A 43 -6.65 -7.30 -9.65
C VAL A 43 -7.76 -7.87 -8.78
N ASP A 44 -7.52 -9.02 -8.16
CA ASP A 44 -8.42 -9.55 -7.13
C ASP A 44 -8.32 -8.72 -5.85
N GLN A 45 -9.34 -7.88 -5.60
CA GLN A 45 -9.44 -7.07 -4.40
C GLN A 45 -9.40 -7.89 -3.10
N SER A 46 -9.96 -9.10 -3.11
CA SER A 46 -9.96 -9.97 -1.94
C SER A 46 -8.54 -10.42 -1.60
N GLN A 47 -7.72 -10.69 -2.62
CA GLN A 47 -6.31 -11.01 -2.45
C GLN A 47 -5.53 -9.84 -1.85
N ILE A 48 -5.76 -8.61 -2.32
CA ILE A 48 -5.11 -7.40 -1.80
C ILE A 48 -5.49 -7.17 -0.33
N ILE A 49 -6.77 -7.31 0.02
CA ILE A 49 -7.25 -7.15 1.40
C ILE A 49 -6.60 -8.21 2.31
N ALA A 50 -6.53 -9.47 1.87
CA ALA A 50 -5.85 -10.54 2.61
C ALA A 50 -4.36 -10.24 2.80
N ALA A 51 -3.68 -9.73 1.76
CA ALA A 51 -2.29 -9.30 1.83
C ALA A 51 -2.11 -8.16 2.85
N ILE A 52 -3.01 -7.16 2.88
CA ILE A 52 -2.95 -6.07 3.86
C ILE A 52 -2.99 -6.61 5.30
N PHE A 53 -3.93 -7.51 5.61
CA PHE A 53 -4.03 -8.07 6.97
C PHE A 53 -2.81 -8.92 7.33
N ARG A 54 -2.28 -9.71 6.38
CA ARG A 54 -1.04 -10.47 6.60
C ARG A 54 0.15 -9.55 6.83
N LEU A 55 0.35 -8.55 5.98
CA LEU A 55 1.48 -7.63 6.07
C LEU A 55 1.41 -6.77 7.33
N ARG A 56 0.22 -6.39 7.80
CA ARG A 56 0.06 -5.69 9.09
C ARG A 56 0.62 -6.48 10.27
N ARG A 57 0.59 -7.82 10.22
CA ARG A 57 1.18 -8.67 11.27
C ARG A 57 2.70 -8.80 11.17
N LEU A 58 3.24 -8.61 9.96
CA LEU A 58 4.67 -8.74 9.67
C LEU A 58 5.43 -7.42 9.76
N THR A 59 4.71 -6.29 9.70
CA THR A 59 5.34 -4.97 9.65
C THR A 59 5.66 -4.48 11.05
N GLU A 60 6.91 -4.11 11.29
CA GLU A 60 7.41 -3.59 12.56
C GLU A 60 7.52 -2.06 12.48
N SER A 61 6.99 -1.34 13.47
CA SER A 61 7.23 0.12 13.57
C SER A 61 8.72 0.40 13.83
N PRO A 62 9.36 1.39 13.15
CA PRO A 62 8.78 2.46 12.33
C PRO A 62 8.70 2.17 10.81
N LYS A 63 8.92 0.92 10.40
CA LYS A 63 8.95 0.54 8.99
C LYS A 63 7.54 0.46 8.40
N LYS A 64 7.47 0.34 7.07
CA LYS A 64 6.23 0.09 6.33
C LYS A 64 6.34 -1.15 5.46
N SER A 65 5.21 -1.67 5.05
CA SER A 65 5.11 -2.61 3.93
C SER A 65 4.38 -1.96 2.75
N VAL A 66 4.77 -2.31 1.54
CA VAL A 66 4.22 -1.76 0.30
C VAL A 66 3.72 -2.89 -0.58
N ILE A 67 2.46 -2.80 -1.01
CA ILE A 67 1.89 -3.63 -2.07
C ILE A 67 1.96 -2.81 -3.35
N ALA A 68 2.83 -3.19 -4.28
CA ALA A 68 2.99 -2.56 -5.58
C ALA A 68 2.22 -3.34 -6.64
N ILE A 69 1.36 -2.67 -7.37
CA ILE A 69 0.51 -3.25 -8.41
C ILE A 69 0.89 -2.63 -9.74
N TYR A 70 1.44 -3.42 -10.65
CA TYR A 70 2.01 -2.96 -11.91
C TYR A 70 1.02 -3.13 -13.06
N GLU A 71 0.65 -2.02 -13.71
CA GLU A 71 -0.21 -2.01 -14.91
C GLU A 71 0.45 -2.76 -16.07
N GLU A 72 1.74 -2.52 -16.34
CA GLU A 72 2.40 -3.04 -17.54
C GLU A 72 2.58 -4.57 -17.52
N THR A 73 2.94 -5.14 -16.37
CA THR A 73 3.26 -6.56 -16.23
C THR A 73 2.12 -7.39 -15.66
N HIS A 74 1.00 -6.74 -15.28
CA HIS A 74 -0.08 -7.34 -14.49
C HIS A 74 0.44 -8.10 -13.26
N ALA A 75 1.43 -7.52 -12.58
CA ALA A 75 2.09 -8.15 -11.44
C ALA A 75 1.74 -7.42 -10.14
N VAL A 76 1.59 -8.20 -9.07
CA VAL A 76 1.51 -7.68 -7.70
C VAL A 76 2.78 -8.09 -6.96
N LYS A 77 3.51 -7.12 -6.43
CA LYS A 77 4.73 -7.34 -5.64
C LYS A 77 4.56 -6.79 -4.23
N GLU A 78 5.04 -7.54 -3.25
CA GLU A 78 5.00 -7.14 -1.86
C GLU A 78 6.41 -6.84 -1.36
N TYR A 79 6.55 -5.70 -0.70
CA TYR A 79 7.78 -5.28 -0.04
C TYR A 79 7.50 -5.17 1.44
N VAL A 80 8.16 -6.00 2.25
CA VAL A 80 7.89 -6.11 3.68
C VAL A 80 8.97 -5.40 4.48
N ASN A 81 8.60 -4.64 5.52
CA ASN A 81 9.55 -3.98 6.43
C ASN A 81 10.60 -3.14 5.71
N VAL A 82 10.15 -2.32 4.77
CA VAL A 82 10.96 -1.31 4.09
C VAL A 82 10.91 0.02 4.82
N ASP A 83 11.89 0.88 4.56
CA ASP A 83 11.95 2.22 5.14
C ASP A 83 10.74 3.07 4.73
N GLU A 84 10.39 4.06 5.56
CA GLU A 84 9.24 4.94 5.27
C GLU A 84 9.37 5.68 3.94
N THR A 85 10.60 5.98 3.51
CA THR A 85 10.91 6.66 2.25
C THR A 85 10.98 5.73 1.05
N PHE A 86 10.87 4.41 1.25
CA PHE A 86 10.92 3.43 0.18
C PHE A 86 9.87 3.68 -0.89
N LYS A 87 10.29 3.58 -2.15
CA LYS A 87 9.45 3.63 -3.34
C LYS A 87 9.78 2.40 -4.21
N PRO A 88 8.78 1.62 -4.66
CA PRO A 88 9.01 0.53 -5.58
C PRO A 88 9.66 1.02 -6.87
N LEU A 89 10.37 0.12 -7.56
CA LEU A 89 10.85 0.43 -8.90
C LEU A 89 9.67 0.60 -9.84
N VAL A 90 9.79 1.57 -10.73
CA VAL A 90 8.76 1.94 -11.69
C VAL A 90 8.63 0.92 -12.81
N PHE A 91 9.76 0.35 -13.25
CA PHE A 91 9.84 -0.68 -14.28
C PHE A 91 10.40 -1.96 -13.67
N CYS A 92 9.85 -3.11 -14.06
CA CYS A 92 10.20 -4.43 -13.55
C CYS A 92 10.54 -5.40 -14.67
#